data_AF-A0A1E5HV11-F1
#
_entry.id   AF-A0A1E5HV11-F1
#
_cell.length_a   1.000
_cell.length_b   1.000
_cell.length_c   1.000
_cell.angle_alpha   90.00
_cell.angle_beta   90.00
_cell.angle_gamma   90.00
#
_symmetry.space_group_name_H-M   'P 1'
#
loop_
_entity.id
_entity.type
_entity.pdbx_description
1 polymer ?
#
loop_
_entity_poly.entity_id
_entity_poly.type
_entity_poly.pdbx_seq_one_letter_code
_entity_poly.pdbx_strand_id
1 'polypeptide(L)'
;MQEELTNHADVADHLKCYFSGELEKSIRRLKRLVEREFPEDYYCTVNAVNLTPGRSSNSTGHADFTASRAIHLADIRLTRKRIYKKHVELREGIKKQLEKYDQEVIDLLKADLGLIQATKTEIVSAASFGYSKSRVILSQVLKELSTVIRRIFDECD
;
A
#
# COMPACT_ATOMS: atom_id res chain seq x y z
N MET A 1 22.21 -12.40 -4.46
CA MET A 1 21.39 -13.53 -3.96
C MET A 1 20.54 -13.17 -2.73
N GLN A 2 20.99 -12.35 -1.77
CA GLN A 2 20.15 -11.97 -0.61
C GLN A 2 19.06 -10.93 -0.94
N GLU A 3 19.30 -9.99 -1.86
CA GLU A 3 18.29 -8.98 -2.26
C GLU A 3 17.10 -9.57 -3.04
N GLU A 4 17.27 -10.66 -3.78
CA GLU A 4 16.16 -11.29 -4.51
C GLU A 4 15.17 -11.98 -3.55
N LEU A 5 15.67 -12.54 -2.45
CA LEU A 5 14.86 -13.25 -1.45
C LEU A 5 14.01 -12.31 -0.60
N THR A 6 14.52 -11.13 -0.23
CA THR A 6 13.74 -10.10 0.48
C THR A 6 12.65 -9.52 -0.40
N ASN A 7 12.95 -9.27 -1.68
CA ASN A 7 11.99 -8.77 -2.66
C ASN A 7 10.82 -9.72 -2.92
N HIS A 8 11.05 -11.03 -2.89
CA HIS A 8 9.98 -12.02 -3.03
C HIS A 8 9.06 -12.09 -1.80
N ALA A 9 9.60 -11.86 -0.60
CA ALA A 9 8.82 -11.82 0.63
C ALA A 9 7.83 -10.65 0.63
N ASP A 10 8.29 -9.46 0.23
CA ASP A 10 7.44 -8.26 0.19
C ASP A 10 6.29 -8.42 -0.81
N VAL A 11 6.57 -8.98 -2.00
CA VAL A 11 5.55 -9.26 -3.03
C VAL A 11 4.53 -10.29 -2.53
N ALA A 12 5.00 -11.36 -1.88
CA ALA A 12 4.11 -12.38 -1.32
C ALA A 12 3.17 -11.79 -0.27
N ASP A 13 3.65 -10.89 0.58
CA ASP A 13 2.83 -10.25 1.60
C ASP A 13 1.77 -9.31 0.99
N HIS A 14 2.12 -8.58 -0.07
CA HIS A 14 1.15 -7.73 -0.80
C HIS A 14 0.06 -8.57 -1.48
N LEU A 15 0.43 -9.72 -2.05
CA LEU A 15 -0.52 -10.65 -2.65
C LEU A 15 -1.40 -11.33 -1.59
N LYS A 16 -0.84 -11.72 -0.44
CA LYS A 16 -1.63 -12.22 0.71
C LYS A 16 -2.63 -11.18 1.18
N CYS A 17 -2.23 -9.92 1.33
CA CYS A 17 -3.13 -8.81 1.68
C CYS A 17 -4.24 -8.64 0.64
N TYR A 18 -3.93 -8.78 -0.66
CA TYR A 18 -4.92 -8.73 -1.73
C TYR A 18 -5.94 -9.86 -1.63
N PHE A 19 -5.48 -11.11 -1.60
CA PHE A 19 -6.35 -12.29 -1.63
C PHE A 19 -7.15 -12.50 -0.34
N SER A 20 -6.61 -12.11 0.82
CA SER A 20 -7.32 -12.13 2.10
C SER A 20 -8.37 -11.01 2.25
N GLY A 21 -8.37 -10.03 1.33
CA GLY A 21 -9.21 -8.85 1.40
C GLY A 21 -8.75 -7.79 2.43
N GLU A 22 -7.60 -7.98 3.09
CA GLU A 22 -7.00 -7.00 4.00
C GLU A 22 -6.62 -5.69 3.28
N LEU A 23 -6.22 -5.78 2.02
CA LEU A 23 -5.96 -4.60 1.19
C LEU A 23 -7.23 -3.75 1.04
N GLU A 24 -8.37 -4.38 0.78
CA GLU A 24 -9.65 -3.70 0.64
C GLU A 24 -10.11 -3.07 1.97
N LYS A 25 -9.90 -3.77 3.10
CA LYS A 25 -10.13 -3.20 4.45
C LYS A 25 -9.26 -1.96 4.67
N SER A 26 -7.99 -2.01 4.27
CA SER A 26 -7.03 -0.91 4.40
C SER A 26 -7.43 0.28 3.53
N ILE A 27 -7.85 0.06 2.29
CA ILE A 27 -8.38 1.10 1.39
C ILE A 27 -9.59 1.79 2.01
N ARG A 28 -10.56 1.03 2.54
CA ARG A 28 -11.74 1.61 3.20
C ARG A 28 -11.36 2.44 4.43
N ARG A 29 -10.41 1.96 5.23
CA ARG A 29 -9.89 2.70 6.40
C ARG A 29 -9.20 4.00 5.97
N LEU A 30 -8.33 3.94 4.97
CA LEU A 30 -7.60 5.10 4.46
C LEU A 30 -8.55 6.13 3.83
N LYS A 31 -9.57 5.68 3.09
CA LYS A 31 -10.61 6.56 2.55
C LYS A 31 -11.26 7.40 3.65
N ARG A 32 -11.69 6.75 4.74
CA ARG A 32 -12.24 7.45 5.92
C ARG A 32 -11.26 8.44 6.53
N LEU A 33 -9.97 8.12 6.58
CA LEU A 33 -8.95 9.01 7.14
C LEU A 33 -8.60 10.22 6.25
N VAL A 34 -8.77 10.07 4.93
CA VAL A 34 -8.58 11.16 3.95
C VAL A 34 -9.78 12.11 3.96
N GLU A 35 -10.99 11.57 4.11
CA GLU A 35 -12.24 12.33 4.18
C GLU A 35 -12.46 12.96 5.56
N ARG A 36 -11.86 12.42 6.61
CA ARG A 36 -11.95 12.96 7.97
C ARG A 36 -11.25 14.32 8.07
N GLU A 37 -12.05 15.33 8.36
CA GLU A 37 -11.57 16.65 8.76
C GLU A 37 -10.94 16.60 10.16
N PHE A 38 -9.97 17.48 10.40
CA PHE A 38 -9.43 17.65 11.73
C PHE A 38 -10.45 18.45 12.56
N PRO A 39 -10.63 18.13 13.85
CA PRO A 39 -11.47 18.94 14.74
C PRO A 39 -11.02 20.40 14.75
N GLU A 40 -11.95 21.34 14.92
CA GLU A 40 -11.65 22.78 14.95
C GLU A 40 -10.55 23.12 15.97
N ASP A 41 -10.50 22.43 17.11
CA ASP A 41 -9.46 22.60 18.15
C ASP A 41 -8.02 22.32 17.70
N TYR A 42 -7.84 21.63 16.56
CA TYR A 42 -6.53 21.41 15.95
C TYR A 42 -6.06 22.61 15.12
N TYR A 43 -7.00 23.39 14.60
CA TYR A 43 -6.73 24.68 14.00
C TYR A 43 -6.58 25.66 15.15
N CYS A 44 -5.34 26.09 15.43
CA CYS A 44 -5.14 27.17 16.38
C CYS A 44 -5.82 28.42 15.82
N THR A 45 -7.07 28.67 16.22
CA THR A 45 -7.74 29.92 15.92
C THR A 45 -6.97 31.02 16.65
N VAL A 46 -6.61 32.08 15.93
CA VAL A 46 -5.85 33.24 16.43
C VAL A 46 -6.57 33.93 17.62
N ASN A 47 -7.82 33.53 17.90
CA ASN A 47 -8.72 34.08 18.91
C ASN A 47 -8.19 34.08 20.35
N ALA A 48 -7.12 33.33 20.68
CA ALA A 48 -6.58 33.27 22.04
C ALA A 48 -5.24 34.01 22.24
N VAL A 49 -4.63 34.55 21.19
CA VAL A 49 -3.38 35.31 21.32
C VAL A 49 -3.67 36.74 20.88
N ASN A 50 -3.64 37.67 21.83
CA ASN A 50 -3.47 39.10 21.54
C ASN A 50 -2.13 39.27 20.79
N LEU A 51 -2.10 38.98 19.50
CA LEU A 51 -0.97 39.26 18.64
C LEU A 51 -0.90 40.77 18.51
N THR A 52 -0.08 41.40 19.36
CA THR A 52 0.28 42.80 19.22
C THR A 52 0.87 43.02 17.82
N PRO A 53 0.23 43.80 16.94
CA PRO A 53 0.79 44.10 15.64
C PRO A 53 1.96 45.07 15.83
N GLY A 54 3.15 44.66 15.39
CA GLY A 54 4.30 45.53 15.22
C GLY A 54 5.45 45.33 16.22
N ARG A 55 6.46 44.56 15.80
CA ARG A 55 7.85 44.76 16.25
C ARG A 55 8.82 44.57 15.07
N SER A 56 9.77 45.49 14.97
CA SER A 56 10.75 45.60 13.89
C SER A 56 11.92 44.62 14.02
N SER A 57 12.34 44.10 12.86
CA SER A 57 13.63 43.51 12.39
C SER A 57 14.65 42.79 13.30
N ASN A 58 14.70 42.97 14.63
CA ASN A 58 15.82 42.46 15.46
C ASN A 58 15.40 41.65 16.71
N SER A 59 14.20 41.05 16.78
CA SER A 59 13.82 40.16 17.90
C SER A 59 13.70 38.69 17.48
N THR A 60 14.38 37.85 18.25
CA THR A 60 14.43 36.38 18.20
C THR A 60 13.06 35.70 18.19
N GLY A 61 12.76 34.99 17.10
CA GLY A 61 12.09 33.69 17.08
C GLY A 61 10.88 33.47 17.99
N HIS A 62 9.73 34.04 17.66
CA HIS A 62 8.46 33.40 18.00
C HIS A 62 8.04 32.56 16.79
N ALA A 63 8.25 31.25 16.89
CA ALA A 63 7.68 30.31 15.94
C ALA A 63 6.18 30.53 15.96
N ASP A 64 5.60 30.86 14.80
CA ASP A 64 4.16 30.86 14.67
C ASP A 64 3.69 29.41 14.77
N PHE A 65 3.36 28.99 15.99
CA PHE A 65 2.87 27.66 16.31
C PHE A 65 1.56 27.36 15.56
N THR A 66 0.82 28.38 15.14
CA THR A 66 -0.39 28.22 14.33
C THR A 66 -0.06 27.87 12.89
N ALA A 67 0.90 28.59 12.28
CA ALA A 67 1.39 28.29 10.93
C ALA A 67 2.13 26.93 10.87
N SER A 68 3.01 26.65 11.83
CA SER A 68 3.75 25.37 11.90
C SER A 68 2.79 24.17 12.03
N ARG A 69 1.73 24.31 12.83
CA ARG A 69 0.71 23.28 13.01
C ARG A 69 -0.17 23.12 11.77
N ALA A 70 -0.56 24.20 11.11
CA ALA A 70 -1.31 24.16 9.86
C ALA A 70 -0.53 23.45 8.74
N ILE A 71 0.77 23.73 8.61
CA ILE A 71 1.67 23.03 7.68
C ILE A 71 1.71 21.54 8.01
N HIS A 72 1.90 21.18 9.28
CA HIS A 72 1.93 19.78 9.70
C HIS A 72 0.62 19.03 9.41
N LEU A 73 -0.54 19.65 9.63
CA LEU A 73 -1.85 19.07 9.31
C LEU A 73 -2.04 18.91 7.80
N ALA A 74 -1.56 19.87 6.99
CA ALA A 74 -1.58 19.78 5.54
C ALA A 74 -0.69 18.63 5.05
N ASP A 75 0.53 18.49 5.59
CA ASP A 75 1.44 17.39 5.27
C ASP A 75 0.81 16.04 5.58
N ILE A 76 0.24 15.87 6.79
CA ILE A 76 -0.48 14.63 7.15
C ILE A 76 -1.59 14.33 6.13
N ARG A 77 -2.35 15.34 5.71
CA ARG A 77 -3.45 15.16 4.75
C ARG A 77 -2.92 14.73 3.37
N LEU A 78 -1.82 15.34 2.91
CA LEU A 78 -1.16 14.97 1.66
C LEU A 78 -0.59 13.55 1.73
N THR A 79 0.09 13.18 2.82
CA THR A 79 0.60 11.83 3.06
C THR A 79 -0.52 10.80 3.05
N ARG A 80 -1.64 11.05 3.74
CA ARG A 80 -2.81 10.15 3.72
C ARG A 80 -3.36 9.96 2.33
N LYS A 81 -3.51 11.05 1.55
CA LYS A 81 -3.98 10.98 0.16
C LYS A 81 -3.03 10.17 -0.72
N ARG A 82 -1.72 10.37 -0.58
CA ARG A 82 -0.69 9.64 -1.33
C ARG A 82 -0.73 8.15 -1.00
N ILE A 83 -0.77 7.78 0.29
CA ILE A 83 -0.85 6.38 0.73
C ILE A 83 -2.14 5.73 0.23
N TYR A 84 -3.28 6.41 0.33
CA TYR A 84 -4.57 5.93 -0.19
C TYR A 84 -4.49 5.65 -1.68
N LYS A 85 -3.98 6.59 -2.47
CA LYS A 85 -3.80 6.44 -3.92
C LYS A 85 -2.93 5.23 -4.25
N LYS A 86 -1.78 5.07 -3.58
CA LYS A 86 -0.90 3.89 -3.75
C LYS A 86 -1.64 2.57 -3.51
N HIS A 87 -2.46 2.47 -2.47
CA HIS A 87 -3.19 1.23 -2.17
C HIS A 87 -4.29 0.92 -3.20
N VAL A 88 -4.95 1.96 -3.73
CA VAL A 88 -5.94 1.80 -4.81
C VAL A 88 -5.26 1.33 -6.10
N GLU A 89 -4.15 1.96 -6.47
CA GLU A 89 -3.34 1.59 -7.64
C GLU A 89 -2.80 0.17 -7.52
N LEU A 90 -2.33 -0.22 -6.32
CA LEU A 90 -1.89 -1.59 -6.03
C LEU A 90 -3.01 -2.61 -6.29
N ARG A 91 -4.21 -2.36 -5.77
CA ARG A 91 -5.37 -3.24 -5.98
C ARG A 91 -5.70 -3.37 -7.46
N GLU A 92 -5.74 -2.27 -8.19
CA GLU A 92 -6.07 -2.25 -9.61
C GLU A 92 -4.98 -2.90 -10.47
N GLY A 93 -3.71 -2.67 -10.14
CA GLY A 93 -2.56 -3.28 -10.80
C GLY A 93 -2.55 -4.79 -10.64
N ILE A 94 -2.71 -5.29 -9.41
CA ILE A 94 -2.81 -6.73 -9.14
C ILE A 94 -4.01 -7.32 -9.88
N LYS A 95 -5.19 -6.69 -9.78
CA LYS A 95 -6.41 -7.18 -10.44
C LYS A 95 -6.23 -7.32 -11.96
N LYS A 96 -5.76 -6.26 -12.64
CA LYS A 96 -5.53 -6.27 -14.09
C LYS A 96 -4.50 -7.30 -14.51
N GLN A 97 -3.49 -7.56 -13.68
CA GLN A 97 -2.48 -8.56 -13.96
C GLN A 97 -3.05 -9.98 -13.79
N LEU A 98 -3.88 -10.20 -12.77
CA LEU A 98 -4.53 -11.50 -12.53
C LEU A 98 -5.58 -11.85 -13.60
N GLU A 99 -6.25 -10.87 -14.20
CA GLU A 99 -7.20 -11.06 -15.32
C GLU A 99 -6.57 -11.72 -16.56
N LYS A 100 -5.24 -11.77 -16.66
CA LYS A 100 -4.51 -12.40 -17.78
C LYS A 100 -4.30 -13.91 -17.59
N TYR A 101 -4.57 -14.44 -16.41
CA TYR A 101 -4.29 -15.83 -16.08
C TYR A 101 -5.58 -16.60 -15.82
N ASP A 102 -5.56 -17.88 -16.19
CA ASP A 102 -6.68 -18.78 -15.94
C ASP A 102 -6.85 -19.06 -14.44
N GLN A 103 -8.07 -19.47 -14.07
CA GLN A 103 -8.43 -19.74 -12.68
C GLN A 103 -7.51 -20.79 -12.03
N GLU A 104 -7.07 -21.79 -12.79
CA GLU A 104 -6.13 -22.83 -12.33
C GLU A 104 -4.79 -22.23 -11.88
N VAL A 105 -4.27 -21.25 -12.61
CA VAL A 105 -3.00 -20.56 -12.27
C VAL A 105 -3.18 -19.70 -11.03
N ILE A 106 -4.33 -19.05 -10.89
CA ILE A 106 -4.67 -18.25 -9.70
C ILE A 106 -4.77 -19.14 -8.46
N ASP A 107 -5.37 -20.33 -8.58
CA ASP A 107 -5.51 -21.25 -7.47
C ASP A 107 -4.17 -21.89 -7.07
N LEU A 108 -3.30 -22.18 -8.05
CA LEU A 108 -1.90 -22.54 -7.80
C LEU A 108 -1.15 -21.43 -7.04
N LEU A 109 -1.34 -20.16 -7.43
CA LEU A 109 -0.71 -19.02 -6.76
C LEU A 109 -1.20 -18.88 -5.32
N LYS A 110 -2.51 -19.02 -5.07
CA LYS A 110 -3.07 -18.97 -3.71
C LYS A 110 -2.58 -20.14 -2.83
N ALA A 111 -2.38 -21.32 -3.43
CA ALA A 111 -1.82 -22.48 -2.74
C ALA A 111 -0.35 -22.25 -2.37
N ASP A 112 0.46 -21.68 -3.28
CA ASP A 112 1.86 -21.31 -3.02
C ASP A 112 1.99 -20.26 -1.90
N LEU A 113 1.04 -19.32 -1.84
CA LEU A 113 0.94 -18.32 -0.77
C LEU A 113 0.39 -18.86 0.57
N GLY A 114 -0.04 -20.12 0.61
CA GLY A 114 -0.59 -20.77 1.81
C GLY A 114 -2.00 -20.31 2.20
N LEU A 115 -2.76 -19.70 1.28
CA LEU A 115 -4.08 -19.14 1.54
C LEU A 115 -5.23 -20.14 1.37
N ILE A 116 -5.00 -21.20 0.60
CA ILE A 116 -5.96 -22.30 0.45
C ILE A 116 -5.26 -23.56 0.98
N GLN A 117 -5.95 -24.28 1.86
CA GLN A 117 -5.53 -25.60 2.35
C GLN A 117 -5.76 -26.72 1.33
N ALA A 118 -6.04 -26.41 0.06
CA ALA A 118 -6.41 -27.38 -0.96
C ALA A 118 -5.33 -28.46 -1.05
N THR A 119 -5.65 -29.58 -0.40
CA THR A 119 -5.24 -30.94 -0.67
C THR A 119 -3.99 -30.96 -1.54
N LYS A 120 -2.83 -30.89 -0.88
CA LYS A 120 -1.55 -31.27 -1.47
C LYS A 120 -1.72 -32.52 -2.34
N THR A 121 -2.63 -33.43 -2.01
CA THR A 121 -2.99 -34.63 -2.78
C THR A 121 -3.84 -34.43 -4.03
N GLU A 122 -4.69 -33.41 -4.19
CA GLU A 122 -5.50 -33.19 -5.41
C GLU A 122 -4.80 -32.29 -6.44
N ILE A 123 -4.02 -31.31 -5.96
CA ILE A 123 -3.16 -30.49 -6.82
C ILE A 123 -1.92 -31.30 -7.25
N VAL A 124 -1.37 -32.18 -6.40
CA VAL A 124 -0.23 -33.06 -6.76
C VAL A 124 -0.65 -34.31 -7.53
N SER A 125 -1.88 -34.84 -7.38
CA SER A 125 -2.34 -35.98 -8.19
C SER A 125 -2.52 -35.61 -9.67
N ALA A 126 -2.85 -34.35 -9.98
CA ALA A 126 -2.82 -33.81 -11.34
C ALA A 126 -1.39 -33.45 -11.83
N ALA A 127 -0.42 -33.28 -10.93
CA ALA A 127 0.87 -32.66 -11.22
C ALA A 127 2.10 -33.58 -11.13
N SER A 128 1.95 -34.91 -11.06
CA SER A 128 3.07 -35.85 -10.95
C SER A 128 4.02 -35.88 -12.18
N PHE A 129 3.66 -35.21 -13.29
CA PHE A 129 4.58 -34.86 -14.40
C PHE A 129 4.60 -33.35 -14.75
N GLY A 130 3.79 -32.52 -14.07
CA GLY A 130 3.58 -31.09 -14.38
C GLY A 130 4.27 -30.10 -13.44
N TYR A 131 4.83 -30.57 -12.33
CA TYR A 131 5.36 -29.72 -11.25
C TYR A 131 6.46 -28.74 -11.67
N SER A 132 7.33 -29.13 -12.62
CA SER A 132 8.37 -28.25 -13.17
C SER A 132 7.78 -27.12 -14.03
N LYS A 133 6.77 -27.42 -14.86
CA LYS A 133 6.07 -26.43 -15.68
C LYS A 133 5.27 -25.45 -14.83
N SER A 134 4.52 -25.95 -13.84
CA SER A 134 3.75 -25.09 -12.91
C SER A 134 4.66 -24.15 -12.13
N ARG A 135 5.84 -24.61 -11.69
CA ARG A 135 6.82 -23.77 -10.99
C ARG A 135 7.39 -22.66 -11.87
N VAL A 136 7.63 -22.95 -13.16
CA VAL A 136 8.08 -21.94 -14.14
C VAL A 136 6.97 -20.92 -14.42
N ILE A 137 5.72 -21.36 -14.51
CA ILE A 137 4.58 -20.46 -14.67
C ILE A 137 4.43 -19.55 -13.45
N LEU A 138 4.47 -20.12 -12.24
CA LEU A 138 4.37 -19.35 -10.99
C LEU A 138 5.52 -18.36 -10.84
N SER A 139 6.75 -18.74 -11.14
CA SER A 139 7.89 -17.82 -11.07
C SER A 139 7.74 -16.66 -12.06
N GLN A 140 7.22 -16.93 -13.26
CA GLN A 140 6.94 -15.89 -14.25
C GLN A 140 5.82 -14.94 -13.78
N VAL A 141 4.72 -15.48 -13.25
CA VAL A 141 3.59 -14.70 -12.70
C VAL A 141 4.08 -13.80 -11.57
N LEU A 142 4.85 -14.35 -10.62
CA LEU A 142 5.41 -13.60 -9.50
C LEU A 142 6.36 -12.50 -9.97
N LYS A 143 7.17 -12.75 -11.02
CA LYS A 143 8.06 -11.75 -11.60
C LYS A 143 7.27 -10.61 -12.24
N GLU A 144 6.22 -10.90 -13.00
CA GLU A 144 5.37 -9.88 -13.61
C GLU A 144 4.64 -9.06 -12.54
N LEU A 145 4.09 -9.70 -11.51
CA LEU A 145 3.45 -9.02 -10.37
C LEU A 145 4.45 -8.18 -9.58
N SER A 146 5.68 -8.66 -9.37
CA SER A 146 6.74 -7.89 -8.70
C SER A 146 7.05 -6.61 -9.46
N THR A 147 7.02 -6.65 -10.80
CA THR A 147 7.27 -5.49 -11.64
C THR A 147 6.15 -4.47 -11.51
N VAL A 148 4.89 -4.92 -11.45
CA VAL A 148 3.73 -4.06 -11.21
C VAL A 148 3.80 -3.40 -9.84
N ILE A 149 4.10 -4.18 -8.80
CA ILE A 149 4.20 -3.67 -7.42
C ILE A 149 5.32 -2.64 -7.33
N ARG A 150 6.52 -2.98 -7.80
CA ARG A 150 7.66 -2.05 -7.81
C ARG A 150 7.35 -0.76 -8.53
N ARG A 151 6.76 -0.82 -9.72
CA ARG A 151 6.37 0.38 -10.47
C ARG A 151 5.51 1.33 -9.63
N ILE A 152 4.54 0.81 -8.88
CA ILE A 152 3.64 1.63 -8.05
C ILE A 152 4.36 2.26 -6.85
N PHE A 153 5.37 1.58 -6.31
CA PHE A 153 6.14 2.09 -5.18
C PHE A 153 7.32 2.99 -5.60
N ASP A 154 7.95 2.71 -6.75
CA ASP A 154 9.12 3.40 -7.30
C ASP A 154 8.76 4.66 -8.11
N GLU A 155 7.62 4.72 -8.82
CA GLU A 155 7.22 5.90 -9.62
C GLU A 155 6.82 7.13 -8.77
N CYS A 156 6.96 7.07 -7.44
CA CYS A 156 6.40 8.08 -6.55
C CYS A 156 7.37 8.70 -5.55
N ASP A 157 8.58 8.20 -5.37
CA ASP A 157 9.60 8.82 -4.50
C ASP A 157 10.47 9.83 -5.27
#